data_AF-A0A1I5FFK2-F1
#
_entry.id   AF-A0A1I5FFK2-F1
#
_cell.length_a   1.000
_cell.length_b   1.000
_cell.length_c   1.000
_cell.angle_alpha   90.00
_cell.angle_beta   90.00
_cell.angle_gamma   90.00
#
_symmetry.space_group_name_H-M   'P 1'
#
loop_
_entity.id
_entity.type
_entity.pdbx_description
1 polymer ?
#
loop_
_entity_poly.entity_id
_entity_poly.type
_entity_poly.pdbx_seq_one_letter_code
_entity_poly.pdbx_strand_id
1 'polypeptide(L)'
;MGGTTPGTGVINVTNTGRVGIGTNAPTTTLDVNGDFRLGVSTGGTAYCIGFTRTVGAQVFGTTTAGLTLGGDVNGVDAVILPNGNVGIGITNPQSKLAVNGDIFSKRVKVTQEGWADFVFAPDYQLPSLAELESYIKTNKHLPDVPSAKEVVAKGLDLGEINKILLQKIEELTLHLIEESKRNRDLEEKVRLIAEQLGPK
;
A
#
# COMPACT_ATOMS: atom_id res chain seq x y z
N MET A 1 -27.14 1.36 51.43
CA MET A 1 -26.40 2.50 52.01
C MET A 1 -25.80 2.07 53.33
N GLY A 2 -24.47 2.16 53.48
CA GLY A 2 -23.77 1.89 54.74
C GLY A 2 -22.41 1.20 54.53
N GLY A 3 -21.32 1.93 54.75
CA GLY A 3 -19.95 1.43 54.71
C GLY A 3 -18.93 2.56 54.54
N THR A 4 -18.47 3.13 55.65
CA THR A 4 -17.65 4.34 55.78
C THR A 4 -16.15 4.04 55.93
N THR A 5 -15.54 3.54 54.86
CA THR A 5 -14.08 3.64 54.68
C THR A 5 -13.87 4.32 53.33
N PRO A 6 -13.10 5.43 53.21
CA PRO A 6 -12.79 6.05 51.92
C PRO A 6 -11.77 5.21 51.15
N GLY A 7 -12.07 3.92 50.96
CA GLY A 7 -11.61 3.16 49.82
C GLY A 7 -12.59 3.44 48.69
N THR A 8 -12.07 3.76 47.51
CA THR A 8 -12.82 3.91 46.25
C THR A 8 -14.07 3.04 46.24
N GLY A 9 -15.25 3.65 46.37
CA GLY A 9 -16.50 2.92 46.17
C GLY A 9 -16.45 2.30 44.78
N VAL A 10 -16.65 0.98 44.68
CA VAL A 10 -16.58 0.28 43.39
C VAL A 10 -17.60 0.88 42.43
N ILE A 11 -18.76 1.32 42.93
CA ILE A 11 -19.80 2.06 42.19
C ILE A 11 -20.26 3.24 43.05
N ASN A 12 -20.29 4.43 42.48
CA ASN A 12 -20.75 5.69 43.07
C ASN A 12 -21.86 6.29 42.20
N VAL A 13 -23.00 6.67 42.77
CA VAL A 13 -24.08 7.37 42.06
C VAL A 13 -24.26 8.75 42.66
N THR A 14 -24.05 9.81 41.87
CA THR A 14 -24.16 11.20 42.34
C THR A 14 -25.62 11.65 42.42
N ASN A 15 -25.88 12.71 43.20
CA ASN A 15 -27.19 13.37 43.26
C ASN A 15 -27.62 14.01 41.92
N THR A 16 -26.70 14.13 40.96
CA THR A 16 -26.95 14.59 39.59
C THR A 16 -27.23 13.45 38.61
N GLY A 17 -27.33 12.20 39.10
CA GLY A 17 -27.65 11.03 38.28
C GLY A 17 -26.46 10.44 37.51
N ARG A 18 -25.22 10.81 37.84
CA ARG A 18 -24.01 10.23 37.22
C ARG A 18 -23.56 8.99 37.98
N VAL A 19 -23.07 8.00 37.25
CA VAL A 19 -22.53 6.75 37.79
C VAL A 19 -21.01 6.74 37.59
N GLY A 20 -20.25 6.68 38.68
CA GLY A 20 -18.81 6.44 38.68
C GLY A 20 -18.50 4.99 39.05
N ILE A 21 -17.61 4.32 38.34
CA ILE A 21 -17.07 3.00 38.72
C ILE A 21 -15.56 3.17 38.89
N GLY A 22 -15.03 2.90 40.10
CA GLY A 22 -13.61 3.19 40.41
C GLY A 22 -13.25 4.68 40.50
N THR A 23 -14.23 5.59 40.39
CA THR A 23 -14.07 7.05 40.57
C THR A 23 -15.22 7.63 41.40
N ASN A 24 -14.88 8.52 42.34
CA ASN A 24 -15.85 9.23 43.18
C ASN A 24 -16.30 10.57 42.58
N ALA A 25 -15.68 11.01 41.49
CA ALA A 25 -15.96 12.29 40.84
C ALA A 25 -16.25 12.09 39.34
N PRO A 26 -17.37 11.44 38.97
CA PRO A 26 -17.68 11.17 37.57
C PRO A 26 -17.89 12.47 36.78
N THR A 27 -17.15 12.61 35.68
CA THR A 27 -17.17 13.78 34.79
C THR A 27 -18.24 13.70 33.70
N THR A 28 -18.78 12.50 33.46
CA THR A 28 -19.86 12.19 32.50
C THR A 28 -20.93 11.31 33.17
N THR A 29 -22.01 10.97 32.46
CA THR A 29 -23.15 10.19 32.98
C THR A 29 -22.74 8.80 33.46
N LEU A 30 -21.79 8.15 32.79
CA LEU A 30 -21.15 6.91 33.25
C LEU A 30 -19.63 7.03 33.09
N ASP A 31 -18.89 7.14 34.19
CA ASP A 31 -17.44 7.35 34.23
C ASP A 31 -16.77 6.14 34.89
N VAL A 32 -16.00 5.37 34.13
CA VAL A 32 -15.32 4.16 34.62
C VAL A 32 -13.82 4.44 34.65
N ASN A 33 -13.26 4.51 35.85
CA ASN A 33 -11.82 4.57 36.07
C ASN A 33 -11.28 3.15 36.20
N GLY A 34 -11.13 2.48 35.05
CA GLY A 34 -10.72 1.09 34.92
C GLY A 34 -11.23 0.47 33.61
N ASP A 35 -11.09 -0.85 33.46
CA ASP A 35 -11.60 -1.58 32.30
C ASP A 35 -13.14 -1.69 32.32
N PHE A 36 -13.78 -1.42 31.17
CA PHE A 36 -15.20 -1.62 30.97
C PHE A 36 -15.44 -2.74 29.96
N ARG A 37 -16.18 -3.78 30.36
CA ARG A 37 -16.61 -4.89 29.48
C ARG A 37 -18.13 -4.80 29.28
N LEU A 38 -18.58 -4.68 28.03
CA LEU A 38 -20.00 -4.81 27.66
C LEU A 38 -20.20 -6.20 27.05
N GLY A 39 -20.73 -7.14 27.84
CA GLY A 39 -20.91 -8.53 27.41
C GLY A 39 -22.17 -8.77 26.58
N VAL A 40 -22.11 -9.75 25.67
CA VAL A 40 -23.24 -10.61 25.29
C VAL A 40 -23.02 -11.99 25.93
N SER A 41 -24.09 -12.78 26.07
CA SER A 41 -24.08 -14.09 26.74
C SER A 41 -22.94 -15.02 26.30
N THR A 42 -22.51 -15.88 27.22
CA THR A 42 -21.48 -16.93 27.14
C THR A 42 -21.06 -17.34 25.72
N GLY A 43 -19.84 -16.96 25.31
CA GLY A 43 -19.16 -17.51 24.13
C GLY A 43 -18.77 -16.52 23.02
N GLY A 44 -19.16 -15.25 23.10
CA GLY A 44 -18.75 -14.21 22.13
C GLY A 44 -17.95 -13.07 22.79
N THR A 45 -16.76 -12.77 22.27
CA THR A 45 -15.97 -11.59 22.67
C THR A 45 -16.56 -10.33 22.01
N ALA A 46 -17.21 -9.47 22.80
CA ALA A 46 -17.56 -8.12 22.36
C ALA A 46 -16.48 -7.14 22.86
N TYR A 47 -15.73 -6.54 21.92
CA TYR A 47 -14.82 -5.43 22.18
C TYR A 47 -15.42 -4.12 21.67
N CYS A 48 -16.11 -3.36 22.52
CA CYS A 48 -16.16 -1.88 22.56
C CYS A 48 -17.05 -1.45 23.75
N ILE A 49 -16.86 -0.30 24.43
CA ILE A 49 -16.82 1.09 23.96
C ILE A 49 -15.78 1.88 24.80
N GLY A 50 -14.89 2.65 24.15
CA GLY A 50 -13.92 3.53 24.83
C GLY A 50 -14.33 5.01 24.77
N PHE A 51 -14.12 5.75 25.88
CA PHE A 51 -14.18 7.23 25.91
C PHE A 51 -12.74 7.80 25.95
N THR A 52 -12.49 8.90 25.23
CA THR A 52 -11.16 9.56 25.14
C THR A 52 -11.09 10.85 25.97
N ARG A 53 -9.92 11.18 26.56
CA ARG A 53 -9.44 12.56 26.82
C ARG A 53 -7.90 12.60 26.74
N THR A 54 -7.20 13.67 26.32
CA THR A 54 -7.55 15.10 26.16
C THR A 54 -7.19 15.67 24.76
N VAL A 55 -6.70 14.89 23.79
CA VAL A 55 -6.58 15.37 22.39
C VAL A 55 -6.84 14.24 21.38
N GLY A 56 -7.89 14.38 20.56
CA GLY A 56 -8.23 13.49 19.42
C GLY A 56 -9.05 12.25 19.80
N ALA A 57 -10.35 12.27 19.54
CA ALA A 57 -11.27 11.17 19.89
C ALA A 57 -10.90 9.86 19.16
N GLN A 58 -10.77 8.76 19.91
CA GLN A 58 -10.70 7.38 19.39
C GLN A 58 -11.92 6.60 19.90
N VAL A 59 -12.72 6.08 18.96
CA VAL A 59 -13.95 5.29 19.19
C VAL A 59 -13.65 3.85 19.63
N PHE A 60 -12.39 3.43 19.54
CA PHE A 60 -11.94 2.10 19.91
C PHE A 60 -10.66 2.20 20.74
N GLY A 61 -10.62 1.56 21.91
CA GLY A 61 -9.45 1.59 22.78
C GLY A 61 -8.25 0.92 22.10
N THR A 62 -7.13 1.63 22.01
CA THR A 62 -5.86 1.04 21.59
C THR A 62 -5.21 0.40 22.80
N THR A 63 -4.88 -0.89 22.72
CA THR A 63 -3.94 -1.50 23.68
C THR A 63 -2.50 -1.21 23.23
N THR A 64 -1.49 -1.64 23.99
CA THR A 64 -0.10 -1.67 23.51
C THR A 64 0.04 -2.47 22.20
N ALA A 65 -0.89 -3.38 21.91
CA ALA A 65 -0.95 -4.15 20.67
C ALA A 65 -1.70 -3.44 19.52
N GLY A 66 -2.24 -2.23 19.73
CA GLY A 66 -3.03 -1.49 18.75
C GLY A 66 -4.54 -1.68 18.89
N LEU A 67 -5.26 -1.35 17.81
CA LEU A 67 -6.69 -1.52 17.65
C LEU A 67 -6.96 -2.73 16.75
N THR A 68 -7.66 -3.72 17.27
CA THR A 68 -8.17 -4.88 16.51
C THR A 68 -9.63 -4.65 16.16
N LEU A 69 -9.99 -4.80 14.89
CA LEU A 69 -11.36 -4.71 14.38
C LEU A 69 -11.76 -6.08 13.86
N GLY A 70 -12.70 -6.73 14.55
CA GLY A 70 -13.13 -8.09 14.20
C GLY A 70 -12.07 -9.16 14.46
N GLY A 71 -12.42 -10.40 14.14
CA GLY A 71 -11.62 -11.58 14.43
C GLY A 71 -12.28 -12.59 15.37
N ASP A 72 -12.06 -13.87 15.11
CA ASP A 72 -12.44 -14.99 15.97
C ASP A 72 -11.17 -15.68 16.53
N VAL A 73 -11.31 -16.88 17.09
CA VAL A 73 -10.17 -17.69 17.57
C VAL A 73 -9.15 -18.04 16.49
N ASN A 74 -9.45 -17.81 15.21
CA ASN A 74 -8.65 -18.18 14.06
C ASN A 74 -7.91 -17.00 13.41
N GLY A 75 -8.15 -15.74 13.81
CA GLY A 75 -7.41 -14.61 13.25
C GLY A 75 -8.02 -13.24 13.51
N VAL A 76 -7.33 -12.20 13.02
CA VAL A 76 -7.76 -10.80 13.09
C VAL A 76 -8.20 -10.34 11.69
N ASP A 77 -9.40 -9.77 11.59
CA ASP A 77 -9.92 -9.24 10.32
C ASP A 77 -9.19 -7.96 9.92
N ALA A 78 -9.00 -7.01 10.85
CA ALA A 78 -8.16 -5.84 10.64
C ALA A 78 -7.47 -5.35 11.93
N VAL A 79 -6.29 -4.76 11.79
CA VAL A 79 -5.52 -4.15 12.88
C VAL A 79 -5.02 -2.76 12.50
N ILE A 80 -4.99 -1.84 13.47
CA ILE A 80 -4.28 -0.57 13.39
C ILE A 80 -3.25 -0.55 14.53
N LEU A 81 -1.98 -0.70 14.20
CA LEU A 81 -0.89 -0.72 15.18
C LEU A 81 -0.59 0.69 15.72
N PRO A 82 0.05 0.83 16.91
CA PRO A 82 0.40 2.14 17.47
C PRO A 82 1.31 3.01 16.58
N ASN A 83 2.06 2.39 15.67
CA ASN A 83 2.88 3.09 14.67
C ASN A 83 2.08 3.59 13.45
N GLY A 84 0.76 3.41 13.46
CA GLY A 84 -0.17 3.80 12.40
C GLY A 84 -0.21 2.85 11.20
N ASN A 85 0.40 1.66 11.29
CA ASN A 85 0.28 0.66 10.23
C ASN A 85 -1.08 -0.03 10.32
N VAL A 86 -1.74 -0.16 9.17
CA VAL A 86 -3.04 -0.83 9.02
C VAL A 86 -2.81 -2.19 8.36
N GLY A 87 -3.28 -3.25 9.00
CA GLY A 87 -3.32 -4.60 8.45
C GLY A 87 -4.76 -5.04 8.20
N ILE A 88 -5.04 -5.61 7.02
CA ILE A 88 -6.31 -6.28 6.70
C ILE A 88 -6.00 -7.77 6.45
N GLY A 89 -6.55 -8.67 7.28
CA GLY A 89 -6.23 -10.10 7.28
C GLY A 89 -4.78 -10.42 7.69
N ILE A 90 -4.08 -9.46 8.31
CA ILE A 90 -2.69 -9.58 8.76
C ILE A 90 -2.49 -8.82 10.07
N THR A 91 -1.84 -9.45 11.06
CA THR A 91 -1.64 -8.87 12.40
C THR A 91 -0.36 -8.05 12.53
N ASN A 92 0.62 -8.26 11.65
CA ASN A 92 1.90 -7.55 11.65
C ASN A 92 2.17 -6.87 10.30
N PRO A 93 1.44 -5.79 9.96
CA PRO A 93 1.65 -5.05 8.71
C PRO A 93 3.06 -4.43 8.64
N GLN A 94 3.80 -4.76 7.57
CA GLN A 94 5.16 -4.26 7.32
C GLN A 94 5.22 -2.84 6.71
N SER A 95 4.06 -2.31 6.31
CA SER A 95 3.89 -1.00 5.66
C SER A 95 2.67 -0.28 6.24
N LYS A 96 2.45 0.98 5.85
CA LYS A 96 1.31 1.77 6.31
C LYS A 96 -0.05 1.11 6.02
N LEU A 97 -0.14 0.38 4.91
CA LEU A 97 -1.27 -0.50 4.60
C LEU A 97 -0.70 -1.82 4.10
N ALA A 98 -1.10 -2.93 4.72
CA ALA A 98 -0.83 -4.29 4.25
C ALA A 98 -2.14 -5.08 4.20
N VAL A 99 -2.39 -5.77 3.09
CA VAL A 99 -3.62 -6.55 2.88
C VAL A 99 -3.21 -7.98 2.51
N ASN A 100 -3.72 -8.95 3.27
CA ASN A 100 -3.60 -10.36 2.95
C ASN A 100 -4.85 -10.81 2.17
N GLY A 101 -4.89 -10.52 0.88
CA GLY A 101 -6.02 -10.78 0.00
C GLY A 101 -6.14 -9.76 -1.12
N ASP A 102 -7.27 -9.79 -1.83
CA ASP A 102 -7.52 -8.93 -2.98
C ASP A 102 -8.02 -7.54 -2.60
N ILE A 103 -7.62 -6.53 -3.37
CA ILE A 103 -8.11 -5.15 -3.26
C ILE A 103 -8.92 -4.81 -4.51
N PHE A 104 -10.25 -4.76 -4.37
CA PHE A 104 -11.13 -4.25 -5.43
C PHE A 104 -11.27 -2.74 -5.30
N SER A 105 -10.84 -2.00 -6.32
CA SER A 105 -10.95 -0.54 -6.37
C SER A 105 -11.47 -0.05 -7.71
N LYS A 106 -12.23 1.04 -7.71
CA LYS A 106 -12.66 1.73 -8.94
C LYS A 106 -11.52 2.53 -9.59
N ARG A 107 -10.56 3.00 -8.79
CA ARG A 107 -9.43 3.82 -9.26
C ARG A 107 -8.29 3.79 -8.26
N VAL A 108 -7.07 3.63 -8.75
CA VAL A 108 -5.83 3.78 -7.97
C VAL A 108 -5.00 4.86 -8.63
N LYS A 109 -4.58 5.87 -7.86
CA LYS A 109 -3.64 6.90 -8.29
C LYS A 109 -2.37 6.75 -7.47
N VAL A 110 -1.27 6.40 -8.14
CA VAL A 110 0.05 6.29 -7.52
C VAL A 110 0.80 7.58 -7.82
N THR A 111 1.33 8.23 -6.79
CA THR A 111 2.17 9.42 -6.91
C THR A 111 3.62 9.00 -6.75
N GLN A 112 4.47 9.36 -7.71
CA GLN A 112 5.90 9.15 -7.65
C GLN A 112 6.64 10.44 -7.98
N GLU A 113 7.82 10.60 -7.39
CA GLU A 113 8.74 11.67 -7.75
C GLU A 113 9.61 11.23 -8.93
N GLY A 114 9.90 12.14 -9.87
CA GLY A 114 10.80 11.86 -11.00
C GLY A 114 10.19 10.96 -12.09
N TRP A 115 9.19 11.48 -12.80
CA TRP A 115 8.57 10.82 -13.96
C TRP A 115 9.61 10.57 -15.08
N ALA A 116 9.53 9.42 -15.76
CA ALA A 116 10.47 9.01 -16.80
C ALA A 116 10.18 9.70 -18.14
N ASP A 117 10.67 10.93 -18.31
CA ASP A 117 10.69 11.65 -19.61
C ASP A 117 12.14 11.91 -20.08
N PHE A 118 13.09 11.11 -19.60
CA PHE A 118 14.51 11.32 -19.86
C PHE A 118 15.02 10.57 -21.10
N VAL A 119 14.24 9.64 -21.66
CA VAL A 119 14.64 8.86 -22.85
C VAL A 119 14.75 9.75 -24.10
N PHE A 120 14.01 10.86 -24.13
CA PHE A 120 14.08 11.84 -25.20
C PHE A 120 15.14 12.93 -25.00
N ALA A 121 15.93 12.85 -23.91
CA ALA A 121 16.99 13.81 -23.67
C ALA A 121 18.11 13.66 -24.73
N PRO A 122 18.72 14.77 -25.21
CA PRO A 122 19.77 14.70 -26.25
C PRO A 122 21.01 13.89 -25.86
N ASP A 123 21.26 13.74 -24.57
CA ASP A 123 22.36 12.99 -23.98
C ASP A 123 21.99 11.55 -23.60
N TYR A 124 20.74 11.13 -23.84
CA TYR A 124 20.31 9.76 -23.59
C TYR A 124 20.99 8.79 -24.55
N GLN A 125 21.71 7.82 -23.98
CA GLN A 125 22.39 6.78 -24.74
C GLN A 125 21.45 5.61 -24.96
N LEU A 126 20.78 5.59 -26.13
CA LEU A 126 19.95 4.47 -26.55
C LEU A 126 20.82 3.23 -26.77
N PRO A 127 20.61 2.12 -26.02
CA PRO A 127 21.37 0.89 -26.22
C PRO A 127 21.16 0.34 -27.64
N SER A 128 22.19 -0.22 -28.25
CA SER A 128 22.01 -0.87 -29.55
C SER A 128 21.21 -2.17 -29.43
N LEU A 129 20.50 -2.57 -30.50
CA LEU A 129 19.76 -3.84 -30.51
C LEU A 129 20.68 -5.06 -30.32
N ALA A 130 21.95 -4.97 -30.74
CA ALA A 130 22.93 -6.04 -30.54
C ALA A 130 23.34 -6.18 -29.06
N GLU A 131 23.56 -5.07 -28.36
CA GLU A 131 23.82 -5.07 -26.92
C GLU A 131 22.61 -5.58 -26.14
N LEU A 132 21.41 -5.15 -26.53
CA LEU A 132 20.16 -5.59 -25.93
C LEU A 132 19.95 -7.10 -26.13
N GLU A 133 20.20 -7.63 -27.33
CA GLU A 133 20.13 -9.06 -27.61
C GLU A 133 21.10 -9.87 -26.73
N SER A 134 22.35 -9.39 -26.59
CA SER A 134 23.35 -10.01 -25.73
C SER A 134 22.92 -10.03 -24.26
N TYR A 135 22.35 -8.91 -23.79
CA TYR A 135 21.82 -8.81 -22.44
C TYR A 135 20.67 -9.79 -22.20
N ILE A 136 19.70 -9.87 -23.11
CA ILE A 136 18.54 -10.75 -22.98
C ILE A 136 18.98 -12.23 -23.01
N LYS A 137 19.93 -12.59 -23.88
CA LYS A 137 20.46 -13.96 -23.94
C LYS A 137 21.04 -14.41 -22.60
N THR A 138 21.73 -13.51 -21.92
CA THR A 138 22.40 -13.74 -20.63
C THR A 138 21.44 -13.69 -19.45
N ASN A 139 20.62 -12.64 -19.36
CA ASN A 139 19.83 -12.33 -18.16
C ASN A 139 18.37 -12.82 -18.22
N LYS A 140 17.86 -13.17 -19.41
CA LYS A 140 16.47 -13.64 -19.63
C LYS A 140 15.38 -12.62 -19.28
N HIS A 141 15.73 -11.34 -19.14
CA HIS A 141 14.81 -10.21 -19.01
C HIS A 141 15.43 -8.97 -19.66
N LEU A 142 14.64 -7.91 -19.82
CA LEU A 142 15.12 -6.61 -20.31
C LEU A 142 15.95 -5.90 -19.23
N PRO A 143 16.87 -4.99 -19.61
CA PRO A 143 17.51 -4.07 -18.67
C PRO A 143 16.45 -3.33 -17.83
N ASP A 144 16.78 -3.03 -16.58
CA ASP A 144 15.93 -2.31 -15.60
C ASP A 144 14.65 -3.04 -15.16
N VAL A 145 14.13 -3.98 -15.95
CA VAL A 145 12.98 -4.80 -15.59
C VAL A 145 13.39 -5.86 -14.57
N PRO A 146 12.73 -5.95 -13.40
CA PRO A 146 13.07 -6.93 -12.39
C PRO A 146 12.86 -8.36 -12.90
N SER A 147 13.74 -9.26 -12.49
CA SER A 147 13.62 -10.67 -12.82
C SER A 147 12.45 -11.32 -12.09
N ALA A 148 11.92 -12.43 -12.62
CA ALA A 148 10.85 -13.19 -11.96
C ALA A 148 11.21 -13.59 -10.52
N LYS A 149 12.48 -13.90 -10.25
CA LYS A 149 12.97 -14.24 -8.91
C LYS A 149 12.89 -13.06 -7.95
N GLU A 150 13.21 -11.85 -8.41
CA GLU A 150 13.13 -10.63 -7.59
C GLU A 150 11.68 -10.26 -7.30
N VAL A 151 10.79 -10.39 -8.28
CA VAL A 151 9.35 -10.12 -8.10
C VAL A 151 8.74 -11.06 -7.06
N VAL A 152 9.09 -12.35 -7.09
CA VAL A 152 8.62 -13.32 -6.08
C VAL A 152 9.17 -13.00 -4.69
N ALA A 153 10.42 -12.55 -4.60
CA ALA A 153 11.07 -12.31 -3.31
C ALA A 153 10.67 -10.98 -2.66
N LYS A 154 10.48 -9.91 -3.44
CA LYS A 154 10.31 -8.54 -2.94
C LYS A 154 8.95 -7.92 -3.27
N GLY A 155 8.14 -8.58 -4.09
CA GLY A 155 6.95 -7.98 -4.69
C GLY A 155 7.30 -7.05 -5.86
N LEU A 156 6.27 -6.42 -6.42
CA LEU A 156 6.37 -5.49 -7.54
C LEU A 156 5.75 -4.16 -7.16
N ASP A 157 6.52 -3.07 -7.29
CA ASP A 157 5.98 -1.72 -7.14
C ASP A 157 5.26 -1.31 -8.43
N LEU A 158 3.96 -1.05 -8.33
CA LEU A 158 3.11 -0.71 -9.48
C LEU A 158 3.49 0.62 -10.14
N GLY A 159 3.99 1.60 -9.38
CA GLY A 159 4.43 2.85 -9.98
C GLY A 159 5.76 2.67 -10.71
N GLU A 160 6.73 1.99 -10.08
CA GLU A 160 8.06 1.81 -10.64
C GLU A 160 8.01 0.97 -11.92
N ILE A 161 7.22 -0.12 -11.93
CA ILE A 161 7.09 -0.92 -13.14
C ILE A 161 6.40 -0.15 -14.27
N ASN A 162 5.42 0.69 -13.98
CA ASN A 162 4.79 1.53 -15.01
C ASN A 162 5.77 2.56 -15.58
N LYS A 163 6.65 3.11 -14.74
CA LYS A 163 7.74 4.00 -15.16
C LYS A 163 8.73 3.28 -16.09
N ILE A 164 9.19 2.10 -15.70
CA ILE A 164 10.11 1.27 -16.51
C ILE A 164 9.43 0.88 -17.84
N LEU A 165 8.16 0.47 -17.80
CA LEU A 165 7.41 0.11 -19.01
C LEU A 165 7.30 1.31 -19.98
N LEU A 166 7.04 2.51 -19.47
CA LEU A 166 7.05 3.73 -20.29
C LEU A 166 8.42 3.96 -20.92
N GLN A 167 9.50 3.88 -20.14
CA GLN A 167 10.87 3.99 -20.64
C GLN A 167 11.13 2.99 -21.78
N LYS A 168 10.72 1.72 -21.65
CA LYS A 168 10.92 0.71 -22.70
C LYS A 168 10.05 0.95 -23.93
N ILE A 169 8.86 1.52 -23.78
CA ILE A 169 8.02 1.94 -24.91
C ILE A 169 8.70 3.10 -25.67
N GLU A 170 9.31 4.04 -24.97
CA GLU A 170 10.03 5.16 -25.58
C GLU A 170 11.30 4.69 -26.31
N GLU A 171 12.11 3.84 -25.68
CA GLU A 171 13.29 3.20 -26.30
C GLU A 171 12.88 2.42 -27.57
N LEU A 172 11.80 1.63 -27.51
CA LEU A 172 11.27 0.90 -28.66
C LEU A 172 10.81 1.85 -29.77
N THR A 173 10.17 2.97 -29.40
CA THR A 173 9.72 3.99 -30.37
C THR A 173 10.90 4.62 -31.09
N LEU A 174 12.01 4.90 -30.40
CA LEU A 174 13.23 5.41 -31.02
C LEU A 174 13.83 4.38 -32.01
N HIS A 175 13.90 3.11 -31.64
CA HIS A 175 14.35 2.06 -32.56
C HIS A 175 13.44 1.94 -33.78
N LEU A 176 12.12 2.03 -33.63
CA LEU A 176 11.18 2.00 -34.75
C LEU A 176 11.35 3.19 -35.70
N ILE A 177 11.61 4.38 -35.15
CA ILE A 177 11.89 5.58 -35.96
C ILE A 177 13.19 5.37 -36.76
N GLU A 178 14.23 4.79 -36.14
CA GLU A 178 15.49 4.49 -36.79
C GLU A 178 15.33 3.44 -37.90
N GLU A 179 14.63 2.34 -37.61
CA GLU A 179 14.29 1.30 -38.60
C GLU A 179 13.48 1.86 -39.76
N SER A 180 12.49 2.73 -39.51
CA SER A 180 11.72 3.39 -40.57
C SER A 180 12.61 4.26 -41.48
N LYS A 181 13.59 4.98 -40.92
CA LYS A 181 14.58 5.73 -41.72
C LYS A 181 15.40 4.79 -42.58
N ARG A 182 15.93 3.70 -41.98
CA ARG A 182 16.73 2.70 -42.72
C ARG A 182 15.93 2.05 -43.84
N ASN A 183 14.66 1.72 -43.63
CA ASN A 183 13.79 1.16 -44.67
C ASN A 183 13.57 2.14 -45.83
N ARG A 184 13.30 3.42 -45.57
CA ARG A 184 13.19 4.43 -46.63
C ARG A 184 14.47 4.57 -47.44
N ASP A 185 15.62 4.56 -46.76
CA ASP A 185 16.93 4.64 -47.43
C ASP A 185 17.20 3.40 -48.29
N LEU A 186 16.76 2.21 -47.84
CA LEU A 186 16.87 0.97 -48.61
C LEU A 186 15.92 0.98 -49.81
N GLU A 187 14.66 1.40 -49.65
CA GLU A 187 13.68 1.55 -50.74
C GLU A 187 14.19 2.50 -51.82
N GLU A 188 14.78 3.64 -51.43
CA GLU A 188 15.39 4.59 -52.34
C GLU A 188 16.56 3.97 -53.13
N LYS A 189 17.47 3.28 -52.43
CA LYS A 189 18.60 2.57 -53.07
C LYS A 189 18.11 1.51 -54.04
N VAL A 190 17.09 0.74 -53.66
CA VAL A 190 16.48 -0.27 -54.53
C VAL A 190 15.88 0.37 -55.78
N ARG A 191 15.18 1.52 -55.65
CA ARG A 191 14.62 2.25 -56.78
C ARG A 191 15.73 2.70 -57.76
N LEU A 192 16.80 3.30 -57.25
CA LEU A 192 17.92 3.76 -58.06
C LEU A 192 18.63 2.62 -58.81
N ILE A 193 18.82 1.47 -58.16
CA ILE A 193 19.41 0.29 -58.79
C ILE A 193 18.48 -0.28 -59.87
N ALA A 194 17.16 -0.32 -59.61
CA ALA A 194 16.18 -0.79 -60.59
C ALA A 194 16.15 0.09 -61.85
N GLU A 195 16.25 1.42 -61.70
CA GLU A 195 16.36 2.36 -62.82
C GLU A 195 17.64 2.14 -63.64
N GLN A 196 18.76 1.80 -63.01
CA GLN A 196 20.04 1.50 -63.68
C GLN A 196 20.03 0.17 -64.46
N LEU A 197 19.16 -0.78 -64.08
CA LEU A 197 19.07 -2.13 -64.66
C LEU A 197 17.92 -2.27 -65.68
N GLY A 198 17.09 -1.24 -65.89
CA GLY A 198 16.02 -1.26 -66.90
C GLY A 198 16.57 -1.35 -68.34
N PRO A 199 15.87 -2.05 -69.27
CA PRO A 199 16.37 -2.25 -70.63
C PRO A 199 16.50 -0.91 -71.38
N LYS A 200 17.62 -0.73 -72.08
CA LYS A 200 17.85 0.36 -73.04
C LYS A 200 16.91 0.28 -74.23
#